data_AF-R6FL79-F1
#
_entry.id   AF-R6FL79-F1
#
_cell.length_a   1.000
_cell.length_b   1.000
_cell.length_c   1.000
_cell.angle_alpha   90.00
_cell.angle_beta   90.00
_cell.angle_gamma   90.00
#
_symmetry.space_group_name_H-M   'P 1'
#
loop_
_entity.id
_entity.type
_entity.pdbx_description
1 polymer ?
#
loop_
_entity_poly.entity_id
_entity_poly.type
_entity_poly.pdbx_seq_one_letter_code
_entity_poly.pdbx_strand_id
1 'polypeptide(L)'
;MQFIGLNCCLYYEEGNDYDYRGIGSYPYLSEILGMEIIINSNIVLSLEELTAGLLWEITYDKRNGLMDVDMEHLTFKYLLTRFCFDDILSDFKSLYQRNAPKSFLKIDWEAYRKVYQYLQLLEPSESKYCIYLASRWEGCSPLIDMNCSIYDKNRDEICQPMATYPKWSEILGMRIIIEYDIVIRPQELTAGLLWEITYYGEMEEMIQEHLEKLFK
;
A
#
# COMPACT_ATOMS: atom_id res chain seq x y z
N MET A 1 13.67 21.45 -15.45
CA MET A 1 13.11 20.59 -16.51
C MET A 1 12.02 19.77 -15.83
N GLN A 2 10.75 20.10 -16.06
CA GLN A 2 9.61 19.34 -15.52
C GLN A 2 9.43 18.13 -16.43
N PHE A 3 9.80 16.94 -15.96
CA PHE A 3 9.34 15.70 -16.58
C PHE A 3 7.86 15.56 -16.22
N ILE A 4 6.99 16.01 -17.11
CA ILE A 4 5.57 15.65 -17.08
C ILE A 4 5.56 14.13 -17.33
N GLY A 5 5.04 13.36 -16.37
CA GLY A 5 5.13 11.90 -16.34
C GLY A 5 4.86 11.27 -17.71
N LEU A 6 5.88 10.61 -18.27
CA LEU A 6 5.70 9.72 -19.40
C LEU A 6 4.98 8.49 -18.84
N ASN A 7 3.68 8.35 -19.12
CA ASN A 7 2.90 7.18 -18.71
C ASN A 7 3.41 5.95 -19.48
N CYS A 8 4.44 5.29 -18.94
CA CYS A 8 4.90 4.00 -19.40
C CYS A 8 4.07 2.93 -18.66
N CYS A 9 3.19 2.27 -19.40
CA CYS A 9 2.32 1.22 -18.89
C CYS A 9 2.73 -0.15 -19.46
N LEU A 10 2.27 -1.21 -18.79
CA LEU A 10 2.46 -2.57 -19.26
C LEU A 10 1.27 -3.02 -20.10
N TYR A 11 1.56 -3.74 -21.19
CA TYR A 11 0.57 -4.28 -22.11
C TYR A 11 0.70 -5.80 -22.19
N TYR A 12 -0.40 -6.53 -22.10
CA TYR A 12 -0.43 -7.98 -22.28
C TYR A 12 -0.67 -8.31 -23.76
N GLU A 13 0.17 -9.16 -24.36
CA GLU A 13 0.03 -9.57 -25.77
C GLU A 13 -1.31 -10.29 -26.05
N GLU A 14 -1.87 -10.97 -25.05
CA GLU A 14 -3.14 -11.71 -25.15
C GLU A 14 -4.30 -10.97 -24.47
N GLY A 15 -4.59 -9.74 -24.88
CA GLY A 15 -5.76 -9.02 -24.39
C GLY A 15 -5.90 -7.58 -24.89
N ASN A 16 -7.13 -7.06 -24.87
CA ASN A 16 -7.37 -5.61 -24.97
C ASN A 16 -7.24 -4.90 -23.61
N ASP A 17 -6.71 -5.59 -22.59
CA ASP A 17 -6.51 -5.06 -21.25
C ASP A 17 -5.13 -4.43 -21.11
N TYR A 18 -5.11 -3.18 -20.69
CA TYR A 18 -3.91 -2.45 -20.33
C TYR A 18 -3.76 -2.53 -18.82
N ASP A 19 -2.55 -2.81 -18.35
CA ASP A 19 -2.26 -2.59 -16.94
C ASP A 19 -2.02 -1.10 -16.74
N TYR A 20 -2.99 -0.39 -16.15
CA TYR A 20 -2.86 1.03 -15.83
C TYR A 20 -1.75 1.31 -14.79
N ARG A 21 -1.20 0.26 -14.17
CA ARG A 21 -0.05 0.36 -13.27
C ARG A 21 1.18 0.81 -14.06
N GLY A 22 1.78 1.91 -13.63
CA GLY A 22 3.06 2.36 -14.18
C GLY A 22 4.14 1.29 -14.01
N ILE A 23 5.11 1.23 -14.93
CA ILE A 23 6.23 0.27 -14.86
C ILE A 23 6.91 0.29 -13.48
N GLY A 24 6.98 1.45 -12.81
CA GLY A 24 7.57 1.59 -11.49
C GLY A 24 6.83 0.88 -10.34
N SER A 25 5.54 0.56 -10.48
CA SER A 25 4.80 -0.23 -9.49
C SER A 25 4.76 -1.73 -9.85
N TYR A 26 5.40 -2.11 -10.96
CA TYR A 26 5.52 -3.51 -11.33
C TYR A 26 6.61 -4.21 -10.52
N PRO A 27 6.31 -5.35 -9.89
CA PRO A 27 7.17 -5.89 -8.85
C PRO A 27 8.36 -6.73 -9.34
N TYR A 28 8.38 -7.15 -10.61
CA TYR A 28 9.42 -8.04 -11.14
C TYR A 28 10.35 -7.29 -12.07
N LEU A 29 11.40 -6.67 -11.50
CA LEU A 29 12.39 -5.92 -12.29
C LEU A 29 13.04 -6.78 -13.39
N SER A 30 13.30 -8.06 -13.10
CA SER A 30 13.89 -9.00 -14.05
C SER A 30 13.00 -9.23 -15.28
N GLU A 31 11.68 -9.21 -15.11
CA GLU A 31 10.72 -9.32 -16.20
C GLU A 31 10.67 -8.02 -17.00
N ILE A 32 10.62 -6.85 -16.33
CA ILE A 32 10.63 -5.52 -17.00
C ILE A 32 11.82 -5.38 -17.94
N LEU A 33 13.01 -5.80 -17.49
CA LEU A 33 14.24 -5.71 -18.28
C LEU A 33 14.22 -6.60 -19.53
N GLY A 34 13.32 -7.60 -19.59
CA GLY A 34 13.15 -8.49 -20.73
C GLY A 34 12.00 -8.14 -21.67
N MET A 35 11.22 -7.09 -21.37
CA MET A 35 10.03 -6.73 -22.15
C MET A 35 10.37 -5.96 -23.44
N GLU A 36 9.55 -6.17 -24.48
CA GLU A 36 9.59 -5.36 -25.70
C GLU A 36 9.03 -3.95 -25.44
N ILE A 37 9.75 -2.93 -25.93
CA ILE A 37 9.34 -1.53 -25.78
C ILE A 37 8.61 -1.08 -27.05
N ILE A 38 7.32 -0.80 -26.91
CA ILE A 38 6.48 -0.27 -27.99
C ILE A 38 6.30 1.23 -27.78
N ILE A 39 6.70 2.03 -28.77
CA ILE A 39 6.56 3.49 -28.74
C ILE A 39 5.39 3.89 -29.65
N ASN A 40 4.43 4.64 -29.10
CA ASN A 40 3.34 5.19 -29.88
C ASN A 40 3.88 6.08 -31.01
N SER A 41 3.38 5.91 -32.24
CA SER A 41 3.84 6.62 -33.43
C SER A 41 3.77 8.15 -33.32
N ASN A 42 2.96 8.68 -32.40
CA ASN A 42 2.82 10.11 -32.16
C ASN A 42 3.84 10.68 -31.15
N ILE A 43 4.67 9.81 -30.56
CA ILE A 43 5.71 10.17 -29.60
C ILE A 43 7.06 10.17 -30.31
N VAL A 44 7.76 11.31 -30.22
CA VAL A 44 9.13 11.45 -30.70
C VAL A 44 10.02 11.58 -29.47
N LEU A 45 10.80 10.54 -29.17
CA LEU A 45 11.79 10.51 -28.11
C LEU A 45 13.15 10.14 -28.70
N SER A 46 14.21 10.81 -28.25
CA SER A 46 15.55 10.32 -28.47
C SER A 46 15.79 9.04 -27.66
N LEU A 47 16.82 8.28 -28.03
CA LEU A 47 17.20 7.09 -27.26
C LEU A 47 17.59 7.45 -25.81
N GLU A 48 18.23 8.60 -25.63
CA GLU A 48 18.58 9.15 -24.31
C GLU A 48 17.35 9.51 -23.50
N GLU A 49 16.35 10.16 -24.10
CA GLU A 49 15.10 10.52 -23.44
C GLU A 49 14.29 9.29 -23.04
N LEU A 50 14.20 8.29 -23.92
CA LEU A 50 13.57 7.00 -23.62
C LEU A 50 14.28 6.28 -22.48
N THR A 51 15.60 6.19 -22.54
CA THR A 51 16.41 5.52 -21.50
C THR A 51 16.27 6.23 -20.16
N ALA A 52 16.29 7.56 -20.14
CA ALA A 52 16.10 8.34 -18.93
C ALA A 52 14.68 8.17 -18.36
N GLY A 53 13.65 8.13 -19.21
CA GLY A 53 12.27 7.87 -18.81
C GLY A 53 12.08 6.49 -18.22
N LEU A 54 12.58 5.44 -18.87
CA LEU A 54 12.51 4.07 -18.36
C LEU A 54 13.30 3.90 -17.06
N LEU A 55 14.50 4.50 -16.97
CA LEU A 55 15.27 4.49 -15.73
C LEU A 55 14.53 5.23 -14.61
N TRP A 56 13.86 6.35 -14.92
CA TRP A 56 13.01 7.05 -13.97
C TRP A 56 11.93 6.12 -13.43
N GLU A 57 11.13 5.49 -14.31
CA GLU A 57 10.09 4.54 -13.91
C GLU A 57 10.64 3.35 -13.10
N ILE A 58 11.69 2.69 -13.58
CA ILE A 58 12.29 1.52 -12.92
C ILE A 58 12.94 1.87 -11.57
N THR A 59 13.43 3.10 -11.39
CA THR A 59 14.01 3.54 -10.12
C THR A 59 12.98 4.16 -9.18
N TYR A 60 11.69 4.00 -9.47
CA TYR A 60 10.58 4.49 -8.63
C TYR A 60 10.80 4.17 -7.14
N ASP A 61 11.02 2.90 -6.79
CA ASP A 61 11.25 2.49 -5.39
C ASP A 61 12.42 3.21 -4.74
N LYS A 62 13.47 3.48 -5.54
CA LYS A 62 14.64 4.22 -5.07
C LYS A 62 14.35 5.68 -4.80
N ARG A 63 13.49 6.29 -5.62
CA ARG A 63 13.09 7.69 -5.49
C ARG A 63 12.08 7.89 -4.35
N ASN A 64 11.33 6.84 -3.99
CA ASN A 64 10.26 6.93 -3.01
C ASN A 64 10.59 6.40 -1.62
N GLY A 65 11.86 6.04 -1.37
CA GLY A 65 12.32 5.62 -0.05
C GLY A 65 12.05 4.15 0.26
N LEU A 66 11.69 3.33 -0.74
CA LEU A 66 11.45 1.89 -0.62
C LEU A 66 12.69 1.04 -0.97
N MET A 67 13.89 1.66 -1.09
CA MET A 67 15.13 1.02 -1.56
C MET A 67 15.52 -0.30 -0.90
N ASP A 68 15.18 -0.45 0.38
CA ASP A 68 15.57 -1.61 1.19
C ASP A 68 14.40 -2.56 1.46
N VAL A 69 13.30 -2.40 0.73
CA VAL A 69 12.09 -3.21 0.84
C VAL A 69 12.00 -4.17 -0.34
N ASP A 70 11.70 -5.42 -0.03
CA ASP A 70 11.38 -6.43 -1.01
C ASP A 70 9.95 -6.21 -1.53
N MET A 71 9.83 -5.49 -2.64
CA MET A 71 8.54 -5.17 -3.27
C MET A 71 7.85 -6.40 -3.89
N GLU A 72 8.62 -7.43 -4.23
CA GLU A 72 8.08 -8.69 -4.73
C GLU A 72 7.29 -9.42 -3.64
N HIS A 73 7.80 -9.38 -2.41
CA HIS A 73 7.24 -10.06 -1.25
C HIS A 73 6.68 -9.09 -0.19
N LEU A 74 6.33 -7.87 -0.59
CA LEU A 74 5.82 -6.84 0.32
C LEU A 74 4.44 -7.22 0.85
N THR A 75 4.41 -7.55 2.13
CA THR A 75 3.20 -7.86 2.92
C THR A 75 3.22 -7.07 4.22
N PHE A 76 2.08 -6.96 4.91
CA PHE A 76 2.07 -6.31 6.21
C PHE A 76 2.86 -7.13 7.23
N LYS A 77 2.81 -8.48 7.17
CA LYS A 77 3.65 -9.34 8.01
C LYS A 77 5.14 -9.05 7.81
N TYR A 78 5.60 -8.89 6.57
CA TYR A 78 6.99 -8.53 6.28
C TYR A 78 7.40 -7.21 6.93
N LEU A 79 6.54 -6.19 6.86
CA LEU A 79 6.82 -4.90 7.49
C LEU A 79 6.89 -5.00 9.03
N LEU A 80 5.96 -5.77 9.63
CA LEU A 80 5.91 -6.01 11.07
C LEU A 80 7.14 -6.75 11.61
N THR A 81 7.80 -7.60 10.81
CA THR A 81 9.04 -8.27 11.24
C THR A 81 10.28 -7.39 11.07
N ARG A 82 10.19 -6.36 10.23
CA ARG A 82 11.32 -5.47 9.92
C ARG A 82 11.44 -4.29 10.88
N PHE A 83 10.33 -3.81 11.43
CA PHE A 83 10.28 -2.66 12.32
C PHE A 83 9.74 -3.06 13.69
N CYS A 84 10.25 -2.44 14.75
CA CYS A 84 9.59 -2.46 16.05
C CYS A 84 8.59 -1.29 16.15
N PHE A 85 7.70 -1.35 17.15
CA PHE A 85 6.70 -0.30 17.32
C PHE A 85 7.32 1.11 17.52
N ASP A 86 8.50 1.19 18.16
CA ASP A 86 9.17 2.47 18.39
C ASP A 86 9.70 3.11 17.10
N ASP A 87 10.04 2.29 16.09
CA ASP A 87 10.49 2.79 14.78
C ASP A 87 9.39 3.52 14.02
N ILE A 88 8.13 3.16 14.27
CA ILE A 88 6.95 3.71 13.56
C ILE A 88 6.15 4.70 14.42
N LEU A 89 6.45 4.77 15.73
CA LEU A 89 5.62 5.50 16.70
C LEU A 89 5.46 6.99 16.35
N SER A 90 6.51 7.61 15.80
CA SER A 90 6.43 9.01 15.38
C SER A 90 5.44 9.21 14.24
N ASP A 91 5.54 8.40 13.18
CA ASP A 91 4.64 8.47 12.02
C ASP A 91 3.19 8.13 12.43
N PHE A 92 3.02 7.11 13.29
CA PHE A 92 1.71 6.73 13.81
C PHE A 92 1.06 7.84 14.65
N LYS A 93 1.84 8.50 15.51
CA LYS A 93 1.38 9.68 16.26
C LYS A 93 0.95 10.81 15.33
N SER A 94 1.71 11.07 14.26
CA SER A 94 1.37 12.11 13.29
C SER A 94 0.03 11.83 12.59
N LEU A 95 -0.27 10.57 12.28
CA LEU A 95 -1.59 10.19 11.73
C LEU A 95 -2.72 10.51 12.70
N TYR A 96 -2.61 10.10 13.98
CA TYR A 96 -3.63 10.43 14.99
C TYR A 96 -3.78 11.94 15.21
N GLN A 97 -2.67 12.68 15.28
CA GLN A 97 -2.72 14.13 15.45
C GLN A 97 -3.51 14.81 14.34
N ARG A 98 -3.34 14.33 13.10
CA ARG A 98 -3.95 14.93 11.93
C ARG A 98 -5.38 14.47 11.69
N ASN A 99 -5.63 13.16 11.82
CA ASN A 99 -6.90 12.55 11.41
C ASN A 99 -7.89 12.46 12.58
N ALA A 100 -7.40 12.31 13.81
CA ALA A 100 -8.24 12.16 15.00
C ALA A 100 -7.67 12.93 16.22
N PRO A 101 -7.53 14.28 16.14
CA PRO A 101 -6.87 15.08 17.17
C PRO A 101 -7.51 14.96 18.56
N LYS A 102 -8.83 14.70 18.63
CA LYS A 102 -9.54 14.48 19.89
C LYS A 102 -9.14 13.15 20.55
N SER A 103 -8.95 12.11 19.75
CA SER A 103 -8.52 10.78 20.22
C SER A 103 -7.05 10.80 20.62
N PHE A 104 -6.21 11.54 19.89
CA PHE A 104 -4.78 11.70 20.17
C PHE A 104 -4.48 12.13 21.62
N LEU A 105 -5.33 12.96 22.23
CA LEU A 105 -5.12 13.46 23.59
C LEU A 105 -5.38 12.41 24.69
N LYS A 106 -6.08 11.32 24.36
CA LYS A 106 -6.56 10.32 25.35
C LYS A 106 -6.06 8.91 25.06
N ILE A 107 -5.26 8.76 24.01
CA ILE A 107 -4.84 7.47 23.50
C ILE A 107 -3.81 6.81 24.42
N ASP A 108 -3.97 5.51 24.62
CA ASP A 108 -3.00 4.68 25.32
C ASP A 108 -2.05 4.05 24.31
N TRP A 109 -0.88 4.67 24.11
CA TRP A 109 0.13 4.17 23.18
C TRP A 109 0.65 2.77 23.54
N GLU A 110 0.61 2.39 24.82
CA GLU A 110 1.03 1.05 25.25
C GLU A 110 -0.01 -0.03 24.91
N ALA A 111 -1.28 0.35 24.79
CA ALA A 111 -2.30 -0.54 24.24
C ALA A 111 -1.99 -0.87 22.77
N TYR A 112 -1.72 0.15 21.94
CA TYR A 112 -1.33 -0.05 20.54
C TYR A 112 -0.01 -0.81 20.39
N ARG A 113 0.95 -0.63 21.30
CA ARG A 113 2.17 -1.44 21.34
C ARG A 113 1.85 -2.93 21.50
N LYS A 114 0.91 -3.28 22.38
CA LYS A 114 0.47 -4.67 22.57
C LYS A 114 -0.24 -5.21 21.33
N VAL A 115 -1.07 -4.41 20.67
CA VAL A 115 -1.68 -4.78 19.38
C VAL A 115 -0.61 -5.06 18.33
N TYR A 116 0.38 -4.18 18.22
CA TYR A 116 1.50 -4.36 17.29
C TYR A 116 2.27 -5.67 17.56
N GLN A 117 2.58 -5.95 18.83
CA GLN A 117 3.23 -7.20 19.24
C GLN A 117 2.36 -8.43 18.96
N TYR A 118 1.05 -8.33 19.15
CA TYR A 118 0.12 -9.39 18.80
C TYR A 118 0.14 -9.67 17.28
N LEU A 119 0.06 -8.63 16.45
CA LEU A 119 0.16 -8.75 14.99
C LEU A 119 1.51 -9.35 14.55
N GLN A 120 2.60 -9.02 15.24
CA GLN A 120 3.92 -9.62 14.99
C GLN A 120 3.93 -11.14 15.25
N LEU A 121 3.18 -11.62 16.24
CA LEU A 121 3.08 -13.05 16.59
C LEU A 121 2.04 -13.80 15.76
N LEU A 122 1.07 -13.11 15.18
CA LEU A 122 0.00 -13.73 14.41
C LEU A 122 0.53 -14.30 13.08
N GLU A 123 0.25 -15.58 12.81
CA GLU A 123 0.67 -16.22 11.57
C GLU A 123 -0.23 -15.79 10.40
N PRO A 124 0.36 -15.40 9.25
CA PRO A 124 -0.42 -15.02 8.08
C PRO A 124 -1.13 -16.24 7.49
N SER A 125 -2.35 -16.02 6.97
CA SER A 125 -3.08 -17.00 6.18
C SER A 125 -3.12 -16.60 4.71
N GLU A 126 -3.29 -17.58 3.83
CA GLU A 126 -3.42 -17.31 2.40
C GLU A 126 -4.69 -16.51 2.12
N SER A 127 -4.56 -15.50 1.28
CA SER A 127 -5.71 -14.76 0.75
C SER A 127 -5.56 -14.59 -0.75
N LYS A 128 -6.69 -14.65 -1.46
CA LYS A 128 -6.73 -14.33 -2.90
C LYS A 128 -6.72 -12.81 -3.16
N TYR A 129 -6.89 -12.02 -2.11
CA TYR A 129 -6.98 -10.56 -2.18
C TYR A 129 -5.60 -9.91 -1.99
N CYS A 130 -5.52 -8.62 -2.32
CA CYS A 130 -4.38 -7.76 -2.05
C CYS A 130 -4.83 -6.54 -1.24
N ILE A 131 -3.88 -5.89 -0.56
CA ILE A 131 -4.05 -4.55 -0.02
C ILE A 131 -3.66 -3.57 -1.12
N TYR A 132 -4.52 -2.60 -1.41
CA TYR A 132 -4.29 -1.55 -2.38
C TYR A 132 -4.22 -0.19 -1.68
N LEU A 133 -3.08 0.49 -1.79
CA LEU A 133 -2.87 1.85 -1.29
C LEU A 133 -3.04 2.85 -2.45
N ALA A 134 -4.20 3.49 -2.50
CA ALA A 134 -4.60 4.45 -3.54
C ALA A 134 -4.20 5.90 -3.20
N SER A 135 -4.04 6.24 -1.92
CA SER A 135 -3.49 7.54 -1.49
C SER A 135 -2.92 7.48 -0.08
N ARG A 136 -2.19 8.52 0.34
CA ARG A 136 -1.66 8.60 1.72
C ARG A 136 -2.76 8.92 2.73
N TRP A 137 -2.55 8.57 3.99
CA TRP A 137 -3.57 8.70 5.06
C TRP A 137 -3.75 10.12 5.62
N GLU A 138 -2.86 11.06 5.35
CA GLU A 138 -2.89 12.37 6.03
C GLU A 138 -4.11 13.24 5.66
N GLY A 139 -4.99 13.47 6.62
CA GLY A 139 -6.22 14.23 6.46
C GLY A 139 -7.41 13.39 5.99
N CYS A 140 -7.27 12.06 6.01
CA CYS A 140 -8.26 11.14 5.48
C CYS A 140 -8.91 10.28 6.58
N SER A 141 -10.09 9.79 6.26
CA SER A 141 -10.88 8.82 7.00
C SER A 141 -10.91 7.50 6.22
N PRO A 142 -10.42 6.40 6.82
CA PRO A 142 -10.48 5.06 6.22
C PRO A 142 -11.78 4.68 5.52
N LEU A 143 -12.92 5.10 6.08
CA LEU A 143 -14.25 4.75 5.54
C LEU A 143 -14.73 5.62 4.39
N ILE A 144 -14.26 6.86 4.33
CA ILE A 144 -14.79 7.84 3.38
C ILE A 144 -13.89 7.88 2.16
N ASP A 145 -12.58 7.95 2.40
CA ASP A 145 -11.61 8.22 1.34
C ASP A 145 -11.07 6.92 0.70
N MET A 146 -11.24 5.78 1.38
CA MET A 146 -10.85 4.43 0.89
C MET A 146 -9.38 4.32 0.45
N ASN A 147 -8.51 5.08 1.11
CA ASN A 147 -7.10 5.21 0.78
C ASN A 147 -6.37 3.87 0.77
N CYS A 148 -6.74 2.99 1.71
CA CYS A 148 -6.20 1.65 1.81
C CYS A 148 -7.36 0.64 1.76
N SER A 149 -7.37 -0.19 0.74
CA SER A 149 -8.51 -1.02 0.37
C SER A 149 -8.13 -2.48 0.15
N ILE A 150 -9.12 -3.37 0.27
CA ILE A 150 -9.02 -4.76 -0.15
C ILE A 150 -9.38 -4.85 -1.63
N TYR A 151 -8.51 -5.47 -2.42
CA TYR A 151 -8.59 -5.53 -3.87
C TYR A 151 -8.57 -6.97 -4.38
N ASP A 152 -9.50 -7.35 -5.27
CA ASP A 152 -9.50 -8.64 -5.95
C ASP A 152 -8.78 -8.52 -7.30
N LYS A 153 -7.51 -8.95 -7.31
CA LYS A 153 -6.66 -8.99 -8.51
C LYS A 153 -7.32 -9.71 -9.70
N ASN A 154 -8.13 -10.73 -9.46
CA ASN A 154 -8.66 -11.55 -10.55
C ASN A 154 -9.84 -10.88 -11.26
N ARG A 155 -10.43 -9.86 -10.61
CA ARG A 155 -11.60 -9.14 -11.10
C ARG A 155 -11.32 -7.66 -11.35
N ASP A 156 -10.11 -7.22 -11.03
CA ASP A 156 -9.70 -5.82 -11.12
C ASP A 156 -10.67 -4.88 -10.38
N GLU A 157 -11.04 -5.26 -9.14
CA GLU A 157 -12.05 -4.52 -8.36
C GLU A 157 -11.63 -4.23 -6.91
N ILE A 158 -11.89 -3.00 -6.46
CA ILE A 158 -11.85 -2.63 -5.04
C ILE A 158 -13.10 -3.20 -4.36
N CYS A 159 -12.91 -4.08 -3.38
CA CYS A 159 -13.99 -4.74 -2.67
C CYS A 159 -14.54 -3.87 -1.53
N GLN A 160 -13.65 -3.34 -0.69
CA GLN A 160 -14.00 -2.58 0.53
C GLN A 160 -12.77 -1.90 1.14
N PRO A 161 -12.93 -0.93 2.06
CA PRO A 161 -11.83 -0.42 2.87
C PRO A 161 -11.13 -1.53 3.66
N MET A 162 -9.82 -1.41 3.87
CA MET A 162 -9.09 -2.37 4.72
C MET A 162 -9.61 -2.35 6.16
N ALA A 163 -9.97 -1.18 6.69
CA ALA A 163 -10.54 -1.01 8.03
C ALA A 163 -11.81 -1.84 8.30
N THR A 164 -12.56 -2.23 7.27
CA THR A 164 -13.79 -3.04 7.43
C THR A 164 -13.55 -4.53 7.18
N TYR A 165 -12.31 -4.96 6.92
CA TYR A 165 -11.98 -6.35 6.68
C TYR A 165 -11.66 -7.08 8.00
N PRO A 166 -12.47 -8.07 8.43
CA PRO A 166 -12.42 -8.54 9.82
C PRO A 166 -11.33 -9.57 10.11
N LYS A 167 -10.63 -10.09 9.09
CA LYS A 167 -9.66 -11.19 9.27
C LYS A 167 -8.22 -10.68 9.18
N TRP A 168 -7.61 -10.41 10.32
CA TRP A 168 -6.25 -9.89 10.42
C TRP A 168 -5.23 -10.88 9.89
N SER A 169 -5.37 -12.18 10.15
CA SER A 169 -4.43 -13.18 9.62
C SER A 169 -4.36 -13.17 8.08
N GLU A 170 -5.49 -12.96 7.39
CA GLU A 170 -5.50 -12.81 5.93
C GLU A 170 -4.84 -11.50 5.52
N ILE A 171 -5.17 -10.36 6.16
CA ILE A 171 -4.54 -9.06 5.89
C ILE A 171 -3.02 -9.15 5.99
N LEU A 172 -2.50 -9.83 7.02
CA LEU A 172 -1.06 -9.98 7.24
C LEU A 172 -0.37 -10.71 6.08
N GLY A 173 -1.05 -11.65 5.44
CA GLY A 173 -0.56 -12.41 4.28
C GLY A 173 -0.83 -11.75 2.93
N MET A 174 -1.70 -10.74 2.86
CA MET A 174 -2.01 -10.05 1.60
C MET A 174 -0.80 -9.28 1.09
N ARG A 175 -0.58 -9.41 -0.23
CA ARG A 175 0.36 -8.57 -0.94
C ARG A 175 -0.10 -7.12 -0.92
N ILE A 176 0.82 -6.18 -0.71
CA ILE A 176 0.55 -4.75 -0.79
C ILE A 176 0.91 -4.24 -2.19
N ILE A 177 -0.02 -3.50 -2.78
CA ILE A 177 0.14 -2.78 -4.03
C ILE A 177 0.03 -1.30 -3.70
N ILE A 178 1.01 -0.50 -4.12
CA ILE A 178 1.06 0.94 -3.88
C ILE A 178 0.88 1.64 -5.22
N GLU A 179 -0.02 2.61 -5.26
CA GLU A 179 -0.24 3.43 -6.46
C GLU A 179 1.04 4.17 -6.86
N TYR A 180 1.28 4.27 -8.17
CA TYR A 180 2.55 4.71 -8.75
C TYR A 180 2.92 6.18 -8.47
N ASP A 181 2.05 7.00 -7.89
CA ASP A 181 2.36 8.39 -7.57
C ASP A 181 2.58 8.61 -6.06
N ILE A 182 2.50 7.55 -5.26
CA ILE A 182 2.64 7.61 -3.80
C ILE A 182 4.09 7.48 -3.37
N VAL A 183 4.66 8.60 -2.93
CA VAL A 183 5.93 8.63 -2.21
C VAL A 183 5.69 8.24 -0.75
N ILE A 184 6.27 7.14 -0.28
CA ILE A 184 6.08 6.69 1.11
C ILE A 184 7.26 5.89 1.66
N ARG A 185 7.68 6.20 2.90
CA ARG A 185 8.69 5.39 3.60
C ARG A 185 8.09 4.08 4.14
N PRO A 186 8.87 3.01 4.31
CA PRO A 186 8.39 1.75 4.88
C PRO A 186 7.79 1.90 6.28
N GLN A 187 8.36 2.78 7.12
CA GLN A 187 7.83 3.08 8.46
C GLN A 187 6.47 3.80 8.37
N GLU A 188 6.32 4.74 7.45
CA GLU A 188 5.06 5.45 7.20
C GLU A 188 3.98 4.49 6.69
N LEU A 189 4.35 3.58 5.77
CA LEU A 189 3.47 2.52 5.28
C LEU A 189 3.03 1.61 6.42
N THR A 190 3.97 1.17 7.27
CA THR A 190 3.67 0.31 8.44
C THR A 190 2.73 1.02 9.42
N ALA A 191 2.97 2.31 9.70
CA ALA A 191 2.12 3.13 10.55
C ALA A 191 0.72 3.33 9.96
N GLY A 192 0.62 3.55 8.65
CA GLY A 192 -0.65 3.70 7.94
C GLY A 192 -1.48 2.41 7.94
N LEU A 193 -0.86 1.27 7.69
CA LEU A 193 -1.52 -0.04 7.79
C LEU A 193 -1.98 -0.35 9.22
N LEU A 194 -1.18 0.01 10.22
CA LEU A 194 -1.58 -0.11 11.63
C LEU A 194 -2.79 0.81 11.93
N TRP A 195 -2.79 2.03 11.40
CA TRP A 195 -3.90 2.98 11.54
C TRP A 195 -5.19 2.43 10.94
N GLU A 196 -5.12 1.82 9.76
CA GLU A 196 -6.25 1.20 9.08
C GLU A 196 -6.81 0.00 9.84
N ILE A 197 -5.96 -0.97 10.18
CA ILE A 197 -6.39 -2.22 10.82
C ILE A 197 -6.96 -1.99 12.22
N THR A 198 -6.56 -0.91 12.89
CA THR A 198 -7.02 -0.57 14.25
C THR A 198 -8.09 0.53 14.29
N TYR A 199 -8.63 0.92 13.13
CA TYR A 199 -9.54 2.06 13.01
C TYR A 199 -10.78 1.96 13.93
N TYR A 200 -11.36 0.76 14.05
CA TYR A 200 -12.54 0.52 14.90
C TYR A 200 -12.21 0.01 16.30
N GLY A 201 -10.96 -0.29 16.59
CA GLY A 201 -10.57 -0.84 17.88
C GLY A 201 -9.26 -1.62 17.84
N GLU A 202 -8.88 -2.08 19.02
CA GLU A 202 -7.60 -2.74 19.28
C GLU A 202 -7.66 -4.27 19.10
N MET A 203 -8.83 -4.83 18.73
CA MET A 203 -9.07 -6.27 18.60
C MET A 203 -10.02 -6.57 17.43
N GLU A 204 -9.87 -7.75 16.80
CA GLU A 204 -10.75 -8.22 15.71
C GLU A 204 -12.22 -8.24 16.13
N GLU A 205 -12.53 -8.66 17.35
CA GLU A 205 -13.90 -8.73 17.85
C GLU A 205 -14.57 -7.35 17.88
N MET A 206 -13.80 -6.29 18.19
CA MET A 206 -14.33 -4.92 18.20
C MET A 206 -14.72 -4.44 16.81
N ILE A 207 -13.94 -4.82 15.79
CA ILE A 207 -14.25 -4.54 14.39
C ILE A 207 -15.53 -5.29 14.01
N GLN A 208 -15.61 -6.58 14.31
CA GLN A 208 -16.76 -7.40 13.98
C GLN A 208 -18.05 -6.90 14.65
N GLU A 209 -18.00 -6.59 15.95
CA GLU A 209 -19.12 -5.97 16.67
C GLU A 209 -19.55 -4.63 16.07
N HIS A 210 -18.61 -3.83 15.57
CA HIS A 210 -18.92 -2.56 14.93
C HIS A 210 -19.62 -2.77 13.58
N LEU A 211 -19.12 -3.68 12.75
CA LEU A 211 -19.72 -4.03 11.46
C LEU A 211 -21.13 -4.58 11.66
N GLU A 212 -21.35 -5.44 12.65
CA GLU A 212 -22.68 -5.97 12.99
C GLU A 212 -23.68 -4.87 13.40
N LYS A 213 -23.21 -3.75 13.97
CA LYS A 213 -24.05 -2.59 14.32
C LYS A 213 -24.33 -1.69 13.12
N LEU A 214 -23.40 -1.56 12.18
CA LEU A 214 -23.56 -0.73 10.98
C LEU A 214 -24.51 -1.35 9.96
N PHE A 215 -24.56 -2.67 9.87
CA PHE A 215 -25.37 -3.40 8.89
C PHE A 215 -26.66 -4.03 9.46
N LYS A 216 -27.09 -3.58 10.65
CA LYS A 216 -28.41 -3.88 11.24
C LYS A 216 -29.42 -2.78 10.92
#